data_AF-A0A9P5R6F0-F1
#
_entry.id   AF-A0A9P5R6F0-F1
#
_cell.length_a   1.000
_cell.length_b   1.000
_cell.length_c   1.000
_cell.angle_alpha   90.00
_cell.angle_beta   90.00
_cell.angle_gamma   90.00
#
_symmetry.space_group_name_H-M   'P 1'
#
loop_
_entity.id
_entity.type
_entity.pdbx_description
1 polymer ?
#
loop_
_entity_poly.entity_id
_entity_poly.type
_entity_poly.pdbx_seq_one_letter_code
_entity_poly.pdbx_strand_id
1 'polypeptide(L)'
;MLAKAICLVIATTTNVLTWLPPPSSKTVAAKKEQKLVETEHAIVTTHANTFPLVMVAFSVSSCLIHLFFMFKNATASEGSSSWFNSNPAVTQVGDLHAWHVVLTVFCVLGYALRKWAYVTLDQLYTYQLTIRTEHKLIQTGPYAFVRHPGYAGMLLNVLSYSHLMFYRGAYSAVVQYISYLVPTFLGIKVSIPLTVMGFDLAAVQLVVYYYSWYLGAVKYRIPHEETLLKEHFGKEWDAFASATHARLIPGVY
;
A
#
# COMPACT_ATOMS: atom_id res chain seq x y z
N MET A 1 23.54 1.72 -7.11
CA MET A 1 23.25 1.17 -5.76
C MET A 1 22.67 2.21 -4.80
N LEU A 2 23.40 3.26 -4.37
CA LEU A 2 22.89 4.22 -3.39
C LEU A 2 21.56 4.89 -3.80
N ALA A 3 21.46 5.37 -5.05
CA ALA A 3 20.24 5.98 -5.56
C ALA A 3 19.02 5.03 -5.56
N LYS A 4 19.22 3.74 -5.88
CA LYS A 4 18.15 2.72 -5.80
C LYS A 4 17.72 2.48 -4.35
N ALA A 5 18.66 2.44 -3.40
CA ALA A 5 18.35 2.33 -1.99
C ALA A 5 17.51 3.53 -1.50
N ILE A 6 17.85 4.75 -1.92
CA ILE A 6 17.07 5.96 -1.61
C ILE A 6 15.64 5.84 -2.15
N CYS A 7 15.47 5.42 -3.42
CA CYS A 7 14.16 5.19 -4.01
C CYS A 7 13.31 4.19 -3.21
N LEU A 8 13.90 3.08 -2.78
CA LEU A 8 13.22 2.05 -1.98
C LEU A 8 12.81 2.59 -0.60
N VAL A 9 13.70 3.30 0.08
CA VAL A 9 13.41 3.87 1.40
C VAL A 9 12.28 4.90 1.30
N ILE A 10 12.35 5.84 0.35
CA ILE A 10 11.29 6.85 0.16
C ILE A 10 9.94 6.19 -0.16
N ALA A 11 9.93 5.20 -1.07
CA ALA A 11 8.72 4.48 -1.43
C ALA A 11 8.13 3.70 -0.23
N THR A 12 8.97 3.04 0.57
CA THR A 12 8.52 2.34 1.78
C THR A 12 8.00 3.31 2.82
N THR A 13 8.70 4.42 3.08
CA THR A 13 8.22 5.44 4.03
C THR A 13 6.86 6.00 3.62
N THR A 14 6.69 6.37 2.34
CA THR A 14 5.42 6.91 1.85
C THR A 14 4.30 5.87 1.87
N ASN A 15 4.57 4.60 1.57
CA ASN A 15 3.59 3.52 1.70
C ASN A 15 3.20 3.29 3.16
N VAL A 16 4.17 3.22 4.09
CA VAL A 16 3.89 3.10 5.53
C VAL A 16 3.01 4.24 6.02
N LEU A 17 3.32 5.48 5.65
CA LEU A 17 2.52 6.65 6.02
C LEU A 17 1.13 6.66 5.36
N THR A 18 0.96 5.99 4.21
CA THR A 18 -0.34 5.84 3.53
C THR A 18 -1.26 4.88 4.27
N TRP A 19 -0.69 3.81 4.85
CA TRP A 19 -1.41 2.81 5.64
C TRP A 19 -1.73 3.26 7.06
N LEU A 20 -0.86 4.08 7.67
CA LEU A 20 -1.10 4.59 9.01
C LEU A 20 -2.27 5.59 9.02
N PRO A 21 -3.24 5.42 9.93
CA PRO A 21 -4.33 6.38 10.06
C PRO A 21 -3.79 7.72 10.59
N PRO A 22 -4.36 8.86 10.15
CA PRO A 22 -3.93 10.18 10.62
C PRO A 22 -4.15 10.33 12.13
N PRO A 23 -3.30 11.08 12.86
CA PRO A 23 -3.41 11.23 14.32
C PRO A 23 -4.79 11.71 14.80
N SER A 24 -5.48 12.53 14.00
CA SER A 24 -6.83 13.04 14.27
C SER A 24 -7.87 11.94 14.44
N SER A 25 -7.65 10.75 13.89
CA SER A 25 -8.58 9.62 14.03
C SER A 25 -8.51 8.94 15.40
N LYS A 26 -7.39 9.07 16.14
CA LYS A 26 -7.20 8.42 17.45
C LYS A 26 -7.92 9.15 18.58
N THR A 27 -8.12 10.46 18.44
CA THR A 27 -8.74 11.32 19.45
C THR A 27 -10.26 11.19 19.53
N VAL A 28 -10.88 10.48 18.58
CA VAL A 28 -12.35 10.39 18.41
C VAL A 28 -12.92 9.07 18.94
N ALA A 29 -12.07 8.16 19.44
CA ALA A 29 -12.49 6.92 20.08
C ALA A 29 -13.04 7.16 21.50
N ALA A 30 -14.17 7.86 21.62
CA ALA A 30 -15.13 7.74 22.73
C ALA A 30 -16.28 8.75 22.58
N LYS A 31 -17.32 8.43 21.79
CA LYS A 31 -18.72 8.66 22.20
C LYS A 31 -19.73 8.04 21.22
N LYS A 32 -20.35 6.95 21.71
CA LYS A 32 -21.68 6.36 21.43
C LYS A 32 -22.05 5.92 19.99
N GLU A 33 -21.92 4.61 19.81
CA GLU A 33 -22.87 3.60 19.27
C GLU A 33 -24.04 4.01 18.37
N GLN A 34 -24.19 3.27 17.26
CA GLN A 34 -25.49 2.91 16.72
C GLN A 34 -25.49 1.42 16.30
N LYS A 35 -26.42 0.67 16.90
CA LYS A 35 -26.73 -0.74 16.64
C LYS A 35 -26.81 -1.03 15.12
N LEU A 36 -25.98 -1.94 14.62
CA LEU A 36 -26.27 -2.81 13.47
C LEU A 36 -25.21 -3.93 13.37
N VAL A 37 -25.67 -5.18 13.56
CA VAL A 37 -25.01 -6.49 13.29
C VAL A 37 -23.64 -6.71 13.97
N GLU A 38 -23.66 -7.18 15.22
CA GLU A 38 -22.47 -7.43 16.07
C GLU A 38 -21.41 -8.36 15.43
N THR A 39 -21.79 -9.30 14.57
CA THR A 39 -20.86 -10.27 13.97
C THR A 39 -20.15 -9.73 12.72
N GLU A 40 -20.85 -8.97 11.87
CA GLU A 40 -20.24 -8.34 10.68
C GLU A 40 -19.36 -7.15 11.10
N HIS A 41 -19.79 -6.36 12.10
CA HIS A 41 -18.98 -5.28 12.64
C HIS A 41 -17.68 -5.78 13.29
N ALA A 42 -17.70 -6.91 14.01
CA ALA A 42 -16.49 -7.44 14.65
C ALA A 42 -15.44 -7.86 13.61
N ILE A 43 -15.85 -8.54 12.53
CA ILE A 43 -14.96 -8.95 11.44
C ILE A 43 -14.43 -7.73 10.69
N VAL A 44 -15.31 -6.79 10.31
CA VAL A 44 -14.91 -5.57 9.59
C VAL A 44 -14.00 -4.68 10.43
N THR A 45 -14.25 -4.56 11.74
CA THR A 45 -13.45 -3.72 12.65
C THR A 45 -12.09 -4.37 12.97
N THR A 46 -12.06 -5.69 13.16
CA THR A 46 -10.82 -6.44 13.36
C THR A 46 -9.95 -6.38 12.10
N HIS A 47 -10.53 -6.57 10.92
CA HIS A 47 -9.82 -6.39 9.65
C HIS A 47 -9.34 -4.94 9.43
N ALA A 48 -10.14 -3.93 9.78
CA ALA A 48 -9.77 -2.53 9.58
C ALA A 48 -8.57 -2.06 10.43
N ASN A 49 -8.30 -2.72 11.57
CA ASN A 49 -7.20 -2.38 12.46
C ASN A 49 -5.95 -3.26 12.27
N THR A 50 -6.13 -4.54 11.96
CA THR A 50 -5.02 -5.48 11.78
C THR A 50 -4.39 -5.36 10.40
N PHE A 51 -5.20 -5.15 9.36
CA PHE A 51 -4.72 -5.13 7.98
C PHE A 51 -3.67 -4.04 7.71
N PRO A 52 -3.85 -2.77 8.13
CA PRO A 52 -2.81 -1.76 7.92
C PRO A 52 -1.48 -2.10 8.60
N LEU A 53 -1.53 -2.70 9.79
CA LEU A 53 -0.32 -3.12 10.52
C LEU A 53 0.42 -4.24 9.78
N VAL A 54 -0.31 -5.23 9.26
CA VAL A 54 0.28 -6.29 8.42
C VAL A 54 0.93 -5.69 7.18
N MET A 55 0.29 -4.71 6.53
CA MET A 55 0.85 -4.06 5.34
C MET A 55 2.09 -3.23 5.65
N VAL A 56 2.11 -2.52 6.78
CA VAL A 56 3.31 -1.79 7.26
C VAL A 56 4.45 -2.77 7.52
N ALA A 57 4.19 -3.85 8.28
CA ALA A 57 5.19 -4.86 8.61
C ALA A 57 5.76 -5.52 7.34
N PHE A 58 4.89 -5.88 6.40
CA PHE A 58 5.27 -6.44 5.11
C PHE A 58 6.13 -5.47 4.28
N SER A 59 5.74 -4.19 4.27
CA SER A 59 6.46 -3.15 3.51
C SER A 59 7.86 -2.91 4.04
N VAL A 60 8.00 -2.79 5.37
CA VAL A 60 9.29 -2.62 6.03
C VAL A 60 10.16 -3.85 5.81
N SER A 61 9.61 -5.05 6.00
CA SER A 61 10.36 -6.31 5.80
C SER A 61 10.86 -6.44 4.37
N SER A 62 10.01 -6.15 3.38
CA SER A 62 10.38 -6.20 1.96
C SER A 62 11.50 -5.21 1.61
N CYS A 63 11.46 -4.00 2.19
CA CYS A 63 12.52 -3.00 2.01
C CYS A 63 13.85 -3.47 2.61
N LEU A 64 13.82 -3.97 3.86
CA LEU A 64 15.01 -4.47 4.54
C LEU A 64 15.67 -5.63 3.80
N ILE A 65 14.85 -6.54 3.25
CA ILE A 65 15.32 -7.66 2.42
C ILE A 65 16.05 -7.13 1.18
N HIS A 66 15.48 -6.16 0.47
CA HIS A 66 16.15 -5.56 -0.70
C HIS A 66 17.48 -4.93 -0.32
N LEU A 67 17.50 -4.11 0.73
CA LEU A 67 18.71 -3.45 1.21
C LEU A 67 19.78 -4.46 1.64
N PHE A 68 19.38 -5.56 2.27
CA PHE A 68 20.28 -6.65 2.65
C PHE A 68 20.96 -7.27 1.42
N PHE A 69 20.21 -7.64 0.38
CA PHE A 69 20.78 -8.24 -0.83
C PHE A 69 21.67 -7.24 -1.59
N MET A 70 21.26 -5.96 -1.67
CA MET A 70 22.09 -4.91 -2.26
C MET A 70 23.41 -4.74 -1.51
N PHE A 71 23.36 -4.71 -0.17
CA PHE A 71 24.56 -4.58 0.66
C PHE A 71 25.48 -5.80 0.51
N LYS A 72 24.93 -7.02 0.58
CA LYS A 72 25.71 -8.25 0.40
C LYS A 72 26.37 -8.32 -0.97
N ASN A 73 25.65 -7.95 -2.03
CA ASN A 73 26.19 -7.85 -3.38
C ASN A 73 27.35 -6.82 -3.45
N ALA A 74 27.21 -5.67 -2.79
CA ALA A 74 28.24 -4.62 -2.75
C ALA A 74 29.53 -5.07 -2.05
N THR A 75 29.40 -5.89 -1.00
CA THR A 75 30.53 -6.32 -0.16
C THR A 75 31.16 -7.64 -0.61
N ALA A 76 30.57 -8.33 -1.58
CA ALA A 76 31.16 -9.54 -2.13
C ALA A 76 32.48 -9.16 -2.83
N SER A 77 33.61 -9.69 -2.35
CA SER A 77 34.93 -9.29 -2.84
C SER A 77 35.09 -9.55 -4.33
N GLU A 78 35.57 -8.56 -5.06
CA GLU A 78 36.02 -8.71 -6.45
C GLU A 78 37.13 -9.76 -6.48
N GLY A 79 36.84 -10.93 -7.05
CA GLY A 79 37.80 -12.03 -7.18
C GLY A 79 37.51 -13.29 -6.34
N SER A 80 36.55 -13.27 -5.40
CA SER A 80 36.02 -14.51 -4.80
C SER A 80 34.65 -14.85 -5.43
N SER A 81 34.47 -16.09 -5.87
CA SER A 81 33.18 -16.59 -6.35
C SER A 81 32.24 -16.84 -5.16
N SER A 82 31.73 -15.78 -4.56
CA SER A 82 30.70 -15.86 -3.54
C SER A 82 29.35 -16.20 -4.18
N TRP A 83 28.43 -16.81 -3.42
CA TRP A 83 27.08 -17.05 -3.94
C TRP A 83 26.38 -15.73 -4.35
N PHE A 84 26.66 -14.63 -3.66
CA PHE A 84 26.01 -13.34 -3.87
C PHE A 84 26.38 -12.65 -5.19
N ASN A 85 27.66 -12.69 -5.60
CA ASN A 85 28.09 -12.09 -6.87
C ASN A 85 27.94 -13.03 -8.08
N SER A 86 27.72 -14.32 -7.84
CA SER A 86 27.53 -15.32 -8.91
C SER A 86 26.07 -15.49 -9.33
N ASN A 87 25.11 -14.97 -8.55
CA ASN A 87 23.69 -15.19 -8.78
C ASN A 87 23.04 -14.00 -9.51
N PRO A 88 22.52 -14.20 -10.74
CA PRO A 88 21.90 -13.12 -11.52
C PRO A 88 20.77 -12.40 -10.80
N ALA A 89 19.97 -13.10 -10.00
CA ALA A 89 18.85 -12.48 -9.28
C ALA A 89 19.33 -11.46 -8.23
N VAL A 90 20.46 -11.73 -7.57
CA VAL A 90 21.07 -10.83 -6.57
C VAL A 90 21.69 -9.61 -7.25
N THR A 91 22.38 -9.82 -8.37
CA THR A 91 22.99 -8.72 -9.14
C THR A 91 21.95 -7.70 -9.61
N GLN A 92 20.79 -8.18 -10.07
CA GLN A 92 19.68 -7.36 -10.57
C GLN A 92 19.01 -6.49 -9.49
N VAL A 93 19.13 -6.85 -8.20
CA VAL A 93 18.54 -6.06 -7.11
C VAL A 93 19.17 -4.66 -7.02
N GLY A 94 20.45 -4.54 -7.39
CA GLY A 94 21.21 -3.29 -7.33
C GLY A 94 20.93 -2.31 -8.46
N ASP A 95 20.28 -2.77 -9.53
CA ASP A 95 20.14 -2.03 -10.79
C ASP A 95 19.14 -0.89 -10.66
N LEU A 96 19.57 0.30 -11.08
CA LEU A 96 18.73 1.48 -11.12
C LEU A 96 18.25 1.76 -12.55
N HIS A 97 17.00 1.44 -12.82
CA HIS A 97 16.27 1.93 -13.99
C HIS A 97 15.54 3.25 -13.73
N ALA A 98 15.35 4.05 -14.79
CA ALA A 98 14.65 5.34 -14.74
C ALA A 98 13.21 5.21 -14.22
N TRP A 99 12.51 4.13 -14.56
CA TRP A 99 11.15 3.89 -14.09
C TRP A 99 11.06 3.72 -12.57
N HIS A 100 12.14 3.32 -11.87
CA HIS A 100 12.15 3.30 -10.41
C HIS A 100 11.98 4.71 -9.83
N VAL A 101 12.65 5.70 -10.43
CA VAL A 101 12.54 7.09 -9.99
C VAL A 101 11.12 7.60 -10.23
N VAL A 102 10.55 7.30 -11.40
CA VAL A 102 9.17 7.65 -11.74
C VAL A 102 8.18 7.07 -10.73
N LEU A 103 8.30 5.77 -10.41
CA LEU A 103 7.42 5.13 -9.44
C LEU A 103 7.61 5.68 -8.02
N THR A 104 8.85 6.00 -7.61
CA THR A 104 9.07 6.68 -6.32
C THR A 104 8.37 8.03 -6.27
N VAL A 105 8.42 8.81 -7.35
CA VAL A 105 7.68 10.08 -7.46
C VAL A 105 6.17 9.84 -7.34
N PHE A 106 5.63 8.82 -8.01
CA PHE A 106 4.22 8.48 -7.89
C PHE A 106 3.81 8.02 -6.49
N CYS A 107 4.68 7.29 -5.77
CA CYS A 107 4.45 6.98 -4.36
C CYS A 107 4.33 8.26 -3.51
N VAL A 108 5.24 9.22 -3.72
CA VAL A 108 5.21 10.51 -3.02
C VAL A 108 3.94 11.29 -3.35
N LEU A 109 3.57 11.38 -4.64
CA LEU A 109 2.36 12.09 -5.08
C LEU A 109 1.08 11.42 -4.55
N GLY A 110 1.00 10.09 -4.57
CA GLY A 110 -0.14 9.35 -4.02
C GLY A 110 -0.31 9.58 -2.52
N TYR A 111 0.80 9.54 -1.76
CA TYR A 111 0.78 9.89 -0.34
C TYR A 111 0.40 11.36 -0.11
N ALA A 112 0.97 12.29 -0.89
CA ALA A 112 0.68 13.71 -0.78
C ALA A 112 -0.81 14.01 -1.03
N LEU A 113 -1.41 13.40 -2.05
CA LEU A 113 -2.84 13.54 -2.34
C LEU A 113 -3.70 13.00 -1.19
N ARG A 114 -3.34 11.82 -0.65
CA ARG A 114 -4.05 11.25 0.50
C ARG A 114 -3.91 12.12 1.74
N LYS A 115 -2.71 12.64 2.01
CA LYS A 115 -2.46 13.57 3.11
C LYS A 115 -3.25 14.86 2.92
N TRP A 116 -3.32 15.39 1.70
CA TRP A 116 -4.10 16.60 1.40
C TRP A 116 -5.60 16.38 1.63
N ALA A 117 -6.13 15.21 1.26
CA ALA A 117 -7.51 14.84 1.57
C ALA A 117 -7.78 14.86 3.08
N TYR A 118 -6.88 14.26 3.88
CA TYR A 118 -7.01 14.27 5.34
C TYR A 118 -6.90 15.66 5.96
N VAL A 119 -5.95 16.47 5.52
CA VAL A 119 -5.79 17.84 6.02
C VAL A 119 -6.99 18.71 5.64
N THR A 120 -7.60 18.47 4.48
CA THR A 120 -8.78 19.24 4.03
C THR A 120 -10.05 18.84 4.79
N LEU A 121 -10.17 17.57 5.19
CA LEU A 121 -11.24 17.13 6.09
C LEU A 121 -11.00 17.55 7.56
N ASP A 122 -9.75 17.81 7.95
CA ASP A 122 -9.33 18.30 9.27
C ASP A 122 -10.08 17.62 10.45
N GLN A 123 -10.78 18.38 11.32
CA GLN A 123 -11.51 17.87 12.47
C GLN A 123 -12.76 17.05 12.12
N LEU A 124 -13.19 17.01 10.86
CA LEU A 124 -14.35 16.26 10.37
C LEU A 124 -13.97 14.83 9.92
N TYR A 125 -12.68 14.48 9.81
CA TYR A 125 -12.27 13.14 9.40
C TYR A 125 -12.54 12.08 10.49
N THR A 126 -13.42 11.12 10.20
CA THR A 126 -13.65 9.91 11.01
C THR A 126 -13.23 8.66 10.22
N TYR A 127 -12.39 7.79 10.83
CA TYR A 127 -11.93 6.53 10.22
C TYR A 127 -13.04 5.47 10.16
N GLN A 128 -14.05 5.61 11.03
CA GLN A 128 -15.32 4.90 10.96
C GLN A 128 -16.39 5.84 10.39
N LEU A 129 -17.30 5.31 9.58
CA LEU A 129 -18.43 6.03 8.98
C LEU A 129 -19.39 6.53 10.06
N THR A 130 -19.01 7.61 10.74
CA THR A 130 -19.80 8.21 11.81
C THR A 130 -19.98 9.68 11.48
N ILE A 131 -21.22 10.04 11.16
CA ILE A 131 -21.58 11.41 10.82
C ILE A 131 -21.79 12.17 12.13
N ARG A 132 -21.05 13.27 12.31
CA ARG A 132 -21.21 14.13 13.49
C ARG A 132 -22.44 15.03 13.31
N THR A 133 -23.06 15.42 14.42
CA THR A 133 -24.22 16.34 14.43
C THR A 133 -23.93 17.73 13.83
N GLU A 134 -22.66 18.13 13.67
CA GLU A 134 -22.24 19.37 12.97
C GLU A 134 -21.37 19.11 11.74
N HIS A 135 -21.49 17.94 11.10
CA HIS A 135 -20.70 17.63 9.91
C HIS A 135 -21.11 18.55 8.75
N LYS A 136 -20.15 19.23 8.13
CA LYS A 136 -20.38 20.04 6.91
C LYS A 136 -19.81 19.30 5.72
N LEU A 137 -20.49 19.39 4.57
CA LEU A 137 -19.98 18.82 3.33
C LEU A 137 -18.79 19.64 2.82
N ILE A 138 -17.61 19.04 2.78
CA ILE A 138 -16.39 19.70 2.30
C ILE A 138 -16.29 19.56 0.78
N GLN A 139 -16.23 20.70 0.09
CA GLN A 139 -16.17 20.78 -1.37
C GLN A 139 -14.91 21.52 -1.86
N THR A 140 -13.97 21.83 -0.95
CA THR A 140 -12.74 22.59 -1.24
C THR A 140 -11.52 21.68 -1.33
N GLY A 141 -10.40 22.21 -1.81
CA GLY A 141 -9.15 21.46 -1.93
C GLY A 141 -9.27 20.31 -2.94
N PRO A 142 -8.83 19.08 -2.61
CA PRO A 142 -8.86 17.97 -3.56
C PRO A 142 -10.29 17.46 -3.83
N TYR A 143 -11.24 17.78 -2.93
CA TYR A 143 -12.66 17.41 -3.08
C TYR A 143 -13.38 18.20 -4.18
N ALA A 144 -12.82 19.32 -4.62
CA ALA A 144 -13.35 20.08 -5.76
C ALA A 144 -13.12 19.36 -7.11
N PHE A 145 -12.17 18.41 -7.16
CA PHE A 145 -11.79 17.72 -8.40
C PHE A 145 -12.30 16.28 -8.45
N VAL A 146 -12.27 15.59 -7.31
CA VAL A 146 -12.71 14.19 -7.17
C VAL A 146 -13.43 14.01 -5.85
N ARG A 147 -14.45 13.16 -5.80
CA ARG A 147 -15.22 12.91 -4.57
C ARG A 147 -14.43 12.17 -3.50
N HIS A 148 -13.51 11.29 -3.91
CA HIS A 148 -12.78 10.38 -3.03
C HIS A 148 -11.25 10.50 -3.19
N PRO A 149 -10.65 11.70 -2.97
CA PRO A 149 -9.23 11.93 -3.22
C PRO A 149 -8.31 11.07 -2.33
N GLY A 150 -8.74 10.74 -1.11
CA GLY A 150 -8.00 9.87 -0.20
C GLY A 150 -7.83 8.44 -0.74
N TYR A 151 -8.85 7.92 -1.42
CA TYR A 151 -8.82 6.60 -2.07
C TYR A 151 -7.99 6.66 -3.36
N ALA A 152 -8.12 7.72 -4.16
CA ALA A 152 -7.32 7.93 -5.36
C ALA A 152 -5.80 8.00 -5.03
N GLY A 153 -5.42 8.75 -4.00
CA GLY A 153 -4.05 8.82 -3.53
C GLY A 153 -3.51 7.48 -3.02
N MET A 154 -4.35 6.73 -2.30
CA MET A 154 -4.01 5.37 -1.86
C MET A 154 -3.76 4.43 -3.04
N LEU A 155 -4.61 4.45 -4.07
CA LEU A 155 -4.43 3.62 -5.28
C LEU A 155 -3.10 3.89 -5.96
N LEU A 156 -2.79 5.18 -6.20
CA LEU A 156 -1.58 5.58 -6.90
C LEU A 156 -0.33 5.12 -6.12
N ASN A 157 -0.34 5.29 -4.80
CA ASN A 157 0.76 4.84 -3.95
C ASN A 157 0.89 3.31 -3.94
N VAL A 158 -0.23 2.59 -3.72
CA VAL A 158 -0.31 1.11 -3.72
C VAL A 158 0.21 0.52 -5.03
N LEU A 159 -0.23 1.02 -6.18
CA LEU A 159 0.19 0.54 -7.49
C LEU A 159 1.68 0.76 -7.71
N SER A 160 2.15 1.97 -7.42
CA SER A 160 3.54 2.36 -7.65
C SER A 160 4.50 1.61 -6.74
N TYR A 161 4.14 1.49 -5.46
CA TYR A 161 4.92 0.75 -4.45
C TYR A 161 5.04 -0.73 -4.80
N SER A 162 3.91 -1.35 -5.15
CA SER A 162 3.89 -2.76 -5.55
C SER A 162 4.80 -2.97 -6.76
N HIS A 163 4.65 -2.18 -7.82
CA HIS A 163 5.48 -2.35 -9.01
C HIS A 163 6.98 -2.14 -8.72
N LEU A 164 7.32 -1.21 -7.81
CA LEU A 164 8.70 -0.98 -7.39
C LEU A 164 9.30 -2.17 -6.62
N MET A 165 8.49 -2.86 -5.79
CA MET A 165 8.93 -3.94 -4.90
C MET A 165 8.85 -5.33 -5.53
N PHE A 166 7.89 -5.57 -6.42
CA PHE A 166 7.72 -6.85 -7.13
C PHE A 166 8.51 -6.92 -8.44
N TYR A 167 9.39 -5.94 -8.68
CA TYR A 167 10.34 -6.04 -9.76
C TYR A 167 11.30 -7.22 -9.58
N ARG A 168 11.63 -7.82 -10.71
CA ARG A 168 12.37 -9.06 -10.83
C ARG A 168 13.73 -8.93 -10.13
N GLY A 169 14.04 -9.85 -9.22
CA GLY A 169 15.35 -9.92 -8.55
C GLY A 169 15.26 -10.20 -7.06
N ALA A 170 14.51 -9.42 -6.27
CA ALA A 170 14.58 -9.53 -4.81
C ALA A 170 13.89 -10.76 -4.23
N TYR A 171 12.65 -11.05 -4.64
CA TYR A 171 11.96 -12.27 -4.21
C TYR A 171 12.66 -13.52 -4.74
N SER A 172 13.06 -13.52 -6.02
CA SER A 172 13.88 -14.58 -6.58
C SER A 172 15.21 -14.77 -5.81
N ALA A 173 15.88 -13.69 -5.39
CA ALA A 173 17.09 -13.75 -4.58
C ALA A 173 16.83 -14.35 -3.20
N VAL A 174 15.74 -13.97 -2.52
CA VAL A 174 15.32 -14.60 -1.24
C VAL A 174 15.15 -16.10 -1.42
N VAL A 175 14.46 -16.51 -2.47
CA VAL A 175 14.15 -17.93 -2.69
C VAL A 175 15.38 -18.73 -2.99
N GLN A 176 16.25 -18.22 -3.86
CA GLN A 176 17.49 -18.88 -4.18
C GLN A 176 18.41 -18.91 -2.95
N TYR A 177 18.37 -17.89 -2.10
CA TYR A 177 19.13 -17.86 -0.84
C TYR A 177 18.61 -18.89 0.17
N ILE A 178 17.29 -18.99 0.36
CA ILE A 178 16.68 -20.03 1.21
C ILE A 178 16.96 -21.43 0.63
N SER A 179 16.83 -21.59 -0.68
CA SER A 179 17.13 -22.86 -1.38
C SER A 179 18.62 -23.20 -1.36
N TYR A 180 19.50 -22.22 -1.16
CA TYR A 180 20.91 -22.45 -0.90
C TYR A 180 21.12 -22.92 0.55
N LEU A 181 20.46 -22.31 1.54
CA LEU A 181 20.63 -22.64 2.95
C LEU A 181 19.97 -23.97 3.38
N VAL A 182 18.75 -24.25 2.93
CA VAL A 182 17.93 -25.38 3.43
C VAL A 182 18.53 -26.76 3.07
N PRO A 183 18.97 -27.04 1.84
CA PRO A 183 19.69 -28.26 1.49
C PRO A 183 21.01 -28.44 2.24
N THR A 184 21.72 -27.35 2.56
CA THR A 184 22.96 -27.39 3.33
C THR A 184 22.72 -27.85 4.77
N PHE A 185 21.54 -27.55 5.34
CA PHE A 185 21.17 -27.96 6.70
C PHE A 185 20.43 -29.32 6.78
N LEU A 186 19.63 -29.69 5.76
CA LEU A 186 18.78 -30.90 5.80
C LEU A 186 19.24 -32.04 4.88
N GLY A 187 20.27 -31.85 4.06
CA GLY A 187 20.79 -32.89 3.14
C GLY A 187 19.86 -33.22 1.96
N ILE A 188 18.77 -32.47 1.78
CA ILE A 188 17.78 -32.68 0.71
C ILE A 188 18.14 -31.80 -0.49
N LYS A 189 18.42 -32.40 -1.66
CA LYS A 189 18.62 -31.64 -2.91
C LYS A 189 17.27 -31.15 -3.43
N VAL A 190 16.98 -29.87 -3.25
CA VAL A 190 15.78 -29.21 -3.80
C VAL A 190 16.10 -28.60 -5.17
N SER A 191 15.24 -28.79 -6.16
CA SER A 191 15.40 -28.19 -7.49
C SER A 191 15.13 -26.68 -7.44
N ILE A 192 16.18 -25.90 -7.65
CA ILE A 192 16.18 -24.42 -7.61
C ILE A 192 15.12 -23.78 -8.54
N PRO A 193 14.83 -24.30 -9.75
CA PRO A 193 13.80 -23.70 -10.61
C PRO A 193 12.38 -23.77 -10.04
N LEU A 194 12.05 -24.84 -9.31
CA LEU A 194 10.69 -25.09 -8.83
C LEU A 194 10.39 -24.26 -7.57
N THR A 195 11.39 -24.03 -6.71
CA THR A 195 11.24 -23.15 -5.54
C THR A 195 11.08 -21.69 -5.95
N VAL A 196 11.89 -21.20 -6.89
CA VAL A 196 11.81 -19.82 -7.41
C VAL A 196 10.41 -19.55 -7.97
N MET A 197 9.88 -20.47 -8.76
CA MET A 197 8.54 -20.35 -9.34
C MET A 197 7.43 -20.39 -8.27
N GLY A 198 7.55 -21.23 -7.24
CA GLY A 198 6.55 -21.34 -6.16
C GLY A 198 6.43 -20.10 -5.27
N PHE A 199 7.53 -19.41 -4.99
CA PHE A 199 7.52 -18.19 -4.18
C PHE A 199 7.17 -16.93 -4.98
N ASP A 200 7.57 -16.85 -6.25
CA ASP A 200 7.13 -15.77 -7.14
C ASP A 200 5.59 -15.81 -7.28
N LEU A 201 5.00 -17.02 -7.33
CA LEU A 201 3.54 -17.21 -7.25
C LEU A 201 2.95 -16.78 -5.90
N ALA A 202 3.61 -17.07 -4.77
CA ALA A 202 3.14 -16.62 -3.45
C ALA A 202 3.20 -15.09 -3.28
N ALA A 203 4.24 -14.45 -3.80
CA ALA A 203 4.37 -13.00 -3.85
C ALA A 203 3.27 -12.38 -4.72
N VAL A 204 3.02 -12.95 -5.91
CA VAL A 204 1.89 -12.57 -6.77
C VAL A 204 0.55 -12.79 -6.05
N GLN A 205 0.38 -13.87 -5.30
CA GLN A 205 -0.85 -14.14 -4.53
C GLN A 205 -1.09 -13.10 -3.42
N LEU A 206 -0.03 -12.64 -2.74
CA LEU A 206 -0.09 -11.55 -1.76
C LEU A 206 -0.44 -10.21 -2.42
N VAL A 207 0.09 -9.94 -3.61
CA VAL A 207 -0.26 -8.77 -4.43
C VAL A 207 -1.72 -8.82 -4.85
N VAL A 208 -2.19 -9.97 -5.31
CA VAL A 208 -3.60 -10.18 -5.67
C VAL A 208 -4.48 -9.96 -4.45
N TYR A 209 -4.08 -10.46 -3.27
CA TYR A 209 -4.80 -10.22 -2.02
C TYR A 209 -4.85 -8.73 -1.64
N TYR A 210 -3.71 -8.03 -1.76
CA TYR A 210 -3.58 -6.59 -1.54
C TYR A 210 -4.53 -5.77 -2.43
N TYR A 211 -4.57 -6.09 -3.73
CA TYR A 211 -5.48 -5.43 -4.67
C TYR A 211 -6.93 -5.84 -4.50
N SER A 212 -7.21 -7.10 -4.15
CA SER A 212 -8.57 -7.57 -3.88
C SER A 212 -9.19 -6.82 -2.70
N TRP A 213 -8.40 -6.56 -1.66
CA TRP A 213 -8.84 -5.72 -0.54
C TRP A 213 -9.10 -4.28 -0.97
N TYR A 214 -8.19 -3.67 -1.74
CA TYR A 214 -8.37 -2.32 -2.28
C TYR A 214 -9.64 -2.21 -3.14
N LEU A 215 -9.85 -3.17 -4.05
CA LEU A 215 -11.05 -3.25 -4.88
C LEU A 215 -12.31 -3.46 -4.04
N GLY A 216 -12.23 -4.23 -2.96
CA GLY A 216 -13.31 -4.36 -1.99
C GLY A 216 -13.65 -3.01 -1.34
N ALA A 217 -12.64 -2.23 -0.94
CA ALA A 217 -12.87 -0.88 -0.41
C ALA A 217 -13.53 0.04 -1.45
N VAL A 218 -13.07 0.04 -2.70
CA VAL A 218 -13.66 0.86 -3.77
C VAL A 218 -15.08 0.40 -4.14
N LYS A 219 -15.30 -0.91 -4.27
CA LYS A 219 -16.58 -1.45 -4.74
C LYS A 219 -17.67 -1.43 -3.67
N TYR A 220 -17.29 -1.64 -2.40
CA TYR A 220 -18.25 -1.76 -1.31
C TYR A 220 -18.27 -0.55 -0.37
N ARG A 221 -17.12 0.03 0.00
CA ARG A 221 -17.12 1.18 0.92
C ARG A 221 -17.54 2.48 0.26
N ILE A 222 -17.05 2.78 -0.94
CA ILE A 222 -17.40 4.06 -1.59
C ILE A 222 -18.92 4.20 -1.79
N PRO A 223 -19.65 3.24 -2.37
CA PRO A 223 -21.10 3.39 -2.52
C PRO A 223 -21.83 3.49 -1.18
N HIS A 224 -21.37 2.76 -0.16
CA HIS A 224 -21.94 2.83 1.18
C HIS A 224 -21.70 4.19 1.84
N GLU A 225 -20.49 4.76 1.70
CA GLU A 225 -20.14 6.11 2.15
C GLU A 225 -20.97 7.17 1.42
N GLU A 226 -21.09 7.07 0.09
CA GLU A 226 -21.93 7.99 -0.71
C GLU A 226 -23.41 7.89 -0.32
N THR A 227 -23.90 6.70 0.07
CA THR A 227 -25.28 6.51 0.54
C THR A 227 -25.49 7.20 1.87
N LEU A 228 -24.57 7.03 2.83
CA LEU A 228 -24.63 7.69 4.14
C LEU A 228 -24.49 9.21 4.02
N LEU A 229 -23.63 9.71 3.13
CA LEU A 229 -23.52 11.14 2.83
C LEU A 229 -24.82 11.67 2.20
N LYS A 230 -25.44 10.92 1.29
CA LYS A 230 -26.72 11.30 0.68
C LYS A 230 -27.87 11.31 1.69
N GLU A 231 -27.94 10.32 2.57
CA GLU A 231 -28.97 10.24 3.62
C GLU A 231 -28.87 11.42 4.60
N HIS A 232 -27.66 11.88 4.88
CA HIS A 232 -27.43 12.98 5.82
C HIS A 232 -27.55 14.37 5.19
N PHE A 233 -26.92 14.60 4.03
CA PHE A 233 -26.84 15.92 3.39
C PHE A 233 -27.92 16.16 2.32
N GLY A 234 -28.62 15.12 1.87
CA GLY A 234 -29.71 15.21 0.91
C GLY A 234 -29.35 16.00 -0.35
N LYS A 235 -30.04 17.13 -0.56
CA LYS A 235 -29.87 17.97 -1.76
C LYS A 235 -28.48 18.59 -1.90
N GLU A 236 -27.80 18.87 -0.78
CA GLU A 236 -26.45 19.43 -0.81
C GLU A 236 -25.45 18.41 -1.38
N TRP A 237 -25.62 17.13 -1.04
CA TRP A 237 -24.84 16.05 -1.63
C TRP A 237 -25.14 15.86 -3.13
N ASP A 238 -26.42 15.91 -3.53
CA ASP A 238 -26.79 15.77 -4.94
C ASP A 238 -26.19 16.90 -5.80
N ALA A 239 -26.18 18.14 -5.28
CA ALA A 239 -25.53 19.27 -5.95
C ALA A 239 -24.01 19.06 -6.07
N PHE A 240 -23.36 18.62 -4.99
CA PHE A 240 -21.92 18.30 -5.00
C PHE A 240 -21.56 17.17 -5.96
N ALA A 241 -22.29 16.06 -5.92
CA ALA A 241 -22.06 14.90 -6.77
C ALA A 241 -22.31 15.20 -8.26
N SER A 242 -23.21 16.15 -8.54
CA SER A 242 -23.45 16.66 -9.90
C SER A 242 -22.33 17.58 -10.37
N ALA A 243 -21.76 18.42 -9.50
CA ALA A 243 -20.63 19.28 -9.85
C ALA A 243 -19.31 18.49 -9.99
N THR A 244 -19.12 17.46 -9.16
CA THR A 244 -17.89 16.65 -9.10
C THR A 244 -18.16 15.23 -9.59
N HIS A 245 -18.26 15.07 -10.91
CA HIS A 245 -18.61 13.78 -11.53
C HIS A 245 -17.61 12.65 -11.18
N ALA A 246 -16.32 12.97 -11.14
CA ALA A 246 -15.25 12.00 -10.91
C ALA A 246 -15.28 11.46 -9.47
N ARG A 247 -15.37 10.14 -9.31
CA ARG A 247 -15.29 9.49 -7.98
C ARG A 247 -13.85 9.41 -7.50
N LEU A 248 -12.95 8.89 -8.33
CA LEU A 248 -11.55 8.59 -8.05
C LEU A 248 -10.62 9.14 -9.14
N ILE A 249 -10.93 8.87 -10.41
CA ILE A 249 -10.07 9.23 -11.54
C ILE A 249 -10.87 10.10 -12.51
N PRO A 250 -10.48 11.37 -12.70
CA PRO A 250 -11.15 12.26 -13.66
C PRO A 250 -11.23 11.62 -15.05
N GLY A 251 -12.44 11.55 -15.60
CA GLY A 251 -12.71 11.02 -16.95
C GLY A 251 -12.78 9.50 -17.08
N VAL A 252 -12.62 8.73 -15.99
CA VAL A 252 -12.72 7.25 -16.01
C VAL A 252 -13.76 6.74 -15.03
N TYR A 253 -13.62 7.16 -13.76
CA TYR A 253 -14.48 6.74 -12.65
C TYR A 253 -14.47 7.84 -11.62
#